data_AF-A0A3M1YKJ0-F1
#
_entry.id   AF-A0A3M1YKJ0-F1
#
_cell.length_a   1.000
_cell.length_b   1.000
_cell.length_c   1.000
_cell.angle_alpha   90.00
_cell.angle_beta   90.00
_cell.angle_gamma   90.00
#
_symmetry.space_group_name_H-M   'P 1'
#
loop_
_entity.id
_entity.type
_entity.pdbx_description
1 polymer ?
#
loop_
_entity_poly.entity_id
_entity_poly.type
_entity_poly.pdbx_seq_one_letter_code
_entity_poly.pdbx_strand_id
1 'polypeptide(L)'
;MRDCPACHGELPENARFCPHCGEKVFEETLTCPECGAENAVDSRFCFICGKAFFSEKEKAGPEPHSTPEPEPQPGPDLNDLFEAPPLEEIETDISEKFTLALRHRIEEEHDTAQLETYLLHFARSGFKQTFDFRIRQLAEQVLKFRETGQTHREKRLLNDAFEEALDYFIIHYCKNINTIPLPDAILKYQTIRRDKVDLGKMIMDYLDFENEPEKVFTDFITMPVQKLKNAGQTFLFPQKAERIFFICDQSLLGSCKEGFAMTEKAIYWKAHFEPAQRVAYDALDVVRREKEWITINGLFFNVNPSLNLKLMKLLKRIKRLMNDDA
;
A
#
# COMPACT_ATOMS: atom_id res chain seq x y z
N MET A 1 -31.37 7.78 -24.45
CA MET A 1 -30.94 7.08 -23.21
C MET A 1 -31.15 5.58 -23.41
N ARG A 2 -30.24 4.74 -22.91
CA ARG A 2 -30.31 3.28 -23.01
C ARG A 2 -29.92 2.65 -21.67
N ASP A 3 -30.26 1.39 -21.44
CA ASP A 3 -29.93 0.71 -20.18
C ASP A 3 -28.70 -0.19 -20.31
N CYS A 4 -27.94 -0.31 -19.23
CA CYS A 4 -26.83 -1.25 -19.18
C CYS A 4 -27.32 -2.70 -19.24
N PRO A 5 -26.79 -3.56 -20.12
CA PRO A 5 -27.21 -4.96 -20.21
C PRO A 5 -26.81 -5.80 -18.99
N ALA A 6 -25.82 -5.35 -18.19
CA ALA A 6 -25.32 -6.08 -17.03
C ALA A 6 -26.01 -5.69 -15.70
N CYS A 7 -26.32 -4.40 -15.50
CA CYS A 7 -26.88 -3.92 -14.23
C CYS A 7 -28.19 -3.14 -14.37
N HIS A 8 -28.69 -2.93 -15.59
CA HIS A 8 -29.90 -2.16 -15.90
C HIS A 8 -29.90 -0.70 -15.43
N GLY A 9 -28.73 -0.15 -15.05
CA GLY A 9 -28.59 1.28 -14.77
C GLY A 9 -28.67 2.11 -16.06
N GLU A 10 -29.24 3.31 -15.94
CA GLU A 10 -29.40 4.24 -17.07
C GLU A 10 -28.03 4.69 -17.61
N LEU A 11 -27.91 4.69 -18.94
CA LEU A 11 -26.71 5.10 -19.65
C LEU A 11 -26.97 6.34 -20.52
N PRO A 12 -26.05 7.31 -20.49
CA PRO A 12 -25.90 8.28 -21.57
C PRO A 12 -25.80 7.58 -22.93
N GLU A 13 -26.34 8.18 -23.99
CA GLU A 13 -26.33 7.58 -25.35
C GLU A 13 -24.93 7.22 -25.82
N ASN A 14 -23.93 8.01 -25.41
CA ASN A 14 -22.54 7.85 -25.82
C ASN A 14 -21.68 7.17 -24.74
N ALA A 15 -22.30 6.54 -23.74
CA ALA A 15 -21.56 5.88 -22.66
C ALA A 15 -20.73 4.72 -23.24
N ARG A 16 -19.43 4.70 -22.98
CA ARG A 16 -18.53 3.59 -23.33
C ARG A 16 -18.41 2.55 -22.21
N PHE A 17 -18.61 3.01 -20.97
CA PHE A 17 -18.67 2.18 -19.78
C PHE A 17 -19.90 2.56 -18.95
N CYS A 18 -20.49 1.59 -18.27
CA CYS A 18 -21.57 1.87 -17.33
C CYS A 18 -21.02 2.59 -16.08
N PRO A 19 -21.53 3.78 -15.71
CA PRO A 19 -21.08 4.47 -14.50
C PRO A 19 -21.53 3.76 -13.21
N HIS A 20 -22.48 2.82 -13.30
CA HIS A 20 -23.02 2.10 -12.14
C HIS A 20 -22.27 0.78 -11.85
N CYS A 21 -21.87 0.02 -12.86
CA CYS A 21 -21.22 -1.28 -12.68
C CYS A 21 -19.86 -1.44 -13.37
N GLY A 22 -19.45 -0.47 -14.19
CA GLY A 22 -18.18 -0.53 -14.93
C GLY A 22 -18.20 -1.43 -16.18
N GLU A 23 -19.34 -2.04 -16.53
CA GLU A 23 -19.45 -2.89 -17.72
C GLU A 23 -19.17 -2.11 -19.00
N LYS A 24 -18.47 -2.74 -19.95
CA LYS A 24 -18.21 -2.16 -21.28
C LYS A 24 -19.50 -2.17 -22.09
N VAL A 25 -19.84 -1.05 -22.71
CA VAL A 25 -21.13 -0.90 -23.40
C VAL A 25 -21.00 -0.28 -24.80
N PHE A 26 -19.80 -0.22 -25.36
CA PHE A 26 -19.59 0.21 -26.75
C PHE A 26 -19.96 -0.90 -27.75
N GLU A 27 -20.53 -0.50 -28.89
CA GLU A 27 -21.07 -1.45 -29.88
C GLU A 27 -20.00 -1.98 -30.84
N GLU A 28 -18.94 -1.20 -31.11
CA GLU A 28 -17.88 -1.54 -32.05
C GLU A 28 -16.52 -1.64 -31.35
N THR A 29 -15.83 -2.76 -31.55
CA THR A 29 -14.57 -3.07 -30.87
C THR A 29 -13.39 -3.17 -31.84
N LEU A 30 -12.21 -2.88 -31.32
CA LEU A 30 -10.91 -2.90 -31.98
C LEU A 30 -9.95 -3.67 -31.05
N THR A 31 -9.38 -4.76 -31.56
CA THR A 31 -8.44 -5.58 -30.80
C THR A 31 -7.03 -5.03 -30.92
N CYS A 32 -6.36 -4.84 -29.79
CA CYS A 32 -4.99 -4.35 -29.76
C CYS A 32 -4.03 -5.41 -30.33
N PRO A 33 -3.19 -5.07 -31.32
CA PRO A 33 -2.26 -6.04 -31.91
C PRO A 33 -1.10 -6.41 -30.99
N GLU A 34 -0.80 -5.61 -29.96
CA GLU A 34 0.30 -5.90 -29.04
C GLU A 34 -0.12 -6.73 -27.82
N CYS A 35 -1.26 -6.42 -27.19
CA CYS A 35 -1.69 -7.10 -25.97
C CYS A 35 -2.99 -7.90 -26.10
N GLY A 36 -3.65 -7.86 -27.26
CA GLY A 36 -4.91 -8.57 -27.51
C GLY A 36 -6.15 -7.96 -26.83
N ALA A 37 -6.03 -6.80 -26.18
CA ALA A 37 -7.16 -6.17 -25.49
C ALA A 37 -8.23 -5.65 -26.46
N GLU A 38 -9.52 -5.79 -26.11
CA GLU A 38 -10.64 -5.21 -26.85
C GLU A 38 -10.94 -3.78 -26.39
N ASN A 39 -10.70 -2.82 -27.28
CA ASN A 39 -10.88 -1.39 -27.12
C ASN A 39 -12.09 -0.94 -27.98
N ALA A 40 -12.64 0.25 -27.78
CA ALA A 40 -13.61 0.75 -28.76
C ALA A 40 -12.90 1.33 -30.00
N VAL A 41 -13.58 1.26 -31.14
CA VAL A 41 -13.02 1.53 -32.48
C VAL A 41 -12.43 2.94 -32.65
N ASP A 42 -12.94 3.93 -31.91
CA ASP A 42 -12.50 5.32 -31.89
C ASP A 42 -11.37 5.61 -30.88
N SER A 43 -10.87 4.60 -30.17
CA SER A 43 -9.74 4.77 -29.26
C SER A 43 -8.47 5.17 -30.01
N ARG A 44 -7.79 6.22 -29.54
CA ARG A 44 -6.46 6.60 -30.06
C ARG A 44 -5.34 5.72 -29.52
N PHE A 45 -5.50 5.19 -28.31
CA PHE A 45 -4.54 4.35 -27.61
C PHE A 45 -5.22 3.16 -26.94
N CYS A 46 -4.45 2.09 -26.69
CA CYS A 46 -4.91 0.94 -25.95
C CYS A 46 -5.02 1.25 -24.45
N PHE A 47 -6.17 0.98 -23.83
CA PHE A 47 -6.35 1.20 -22.38
C PHE A 47 -5.60 0.21 -21.49
N ILE A 48 -5.06 -0.89 -22.06
CA ILE A 48 -4.25 -1.87 -21.33
C ILE A 48 -2.75 -1.58 -21.46
N CYS A 49 -2.23 -1.49 -22.69
CA CYS A 49 -0.78 -1.36 -22.90
C CYS A 49 -0.31 0.01 -23.40
N GLY A 50 -1.21 0.97 -23.63
CA GLY A 50 -0.87 2.31 -24.11
C GLY A 50 -0.53 2.40 -25.60
N LYS A 51 -0.51 1.29 -26.34
CA LYS A 51 -0.21 1.28 -27.79
C LYS A 51 -1.17 2.17 -28.58
N ALA A 52 -0.63 3.10 -29.37
CA ALA A 52 -1.43 3.92 -30.29
C ALA A 52 -2.02 3.06 -31.43
N PHE A 53 -3.30 3.26 -31.75
CA PHE A 53 -3.99 2.54 -32.84
C PHE A 53 -3.94 3.26 -34.18
N PHE A 54 -3.75 4.58 -34.18
CA PHE A 54 -3.68 5.39 -35.39
C PHE A 54 -2.45 6.28 -35.36
N SER A 55 -1.50 6.08 -36.28
CA SER A 55 -0.58 7.14 -36.69
C SER A 55 -1.27 7.93 -37.79
N GLU A 56 -1.44 9.24 -37.63
CA GLU A 56 -2.04 10.08 -38.66
C GLU A 56 -1.17 10.09 -39.93
N LYS A 57 -1.45 9.18 -40.87
CA LYS A 57 -1.12 9.31 -42.28
C LYS A 57 -2.31 8.84 -43.12
N GLU A 58 -2.70 9.71 -44.04
CA GLU A 58 -3.55 9.48 -45.21
C GLU A 58 -5.08 9.48 -45.01
N LYS A 59 -5.66 10.68 -45.03
CA LYS A 59 -6.95 10.89 -45.72
C LYS A 59 -6.66 11.38 -47.13
N ALA A 60 -6.88 10.51 -48.12
CA ALA A 60 -7.02 10.90 -49.51
C ALA A 60 -8.46 11.41 -49.77
N GLY A 61 -8.57 12.60 -50.34
CA GLY A 61 -9.79 13.22 -50.85
C GLY A 61 -9.43 14.48 -51.64
N PRO A 62 -10.17 14.83 -52.71
CA PRO A 62 -9.62 15.18 -54.03
C PRO A 62 -9.17 16.65 -54.21
N GLU A 63 -8.22 16.84 -55.12
CA GLU A 63 -7.77 18.13 -55.69
C GLU A 63 -8.76 18.70 -56.74
N PRO A 64 -8.61 19.97 -57.24
CA PRO A 64 -7.67 21.04 -56.85
C PRO A 64 -8.33 22.41 -56.64
N HIS A 65 -7.96 23.13 -55.58
CA HIS A 65 -8.01 24.59 -55.59
C HIS A 65 -6.68 25.14 -55.09
N SER A 66 -6.04 25.91 -55.97
CA SER A 66 -4.75 26.56 -55.83
C SER A 66 -4.65 27.36 -54.53
N THR A 67 -3.68 27.02 -53.69
CA THR A 67 -3.25 27.83 -52.54
C THR A 67 -1.76 28.16 -52.64
N PRO A 68 -1.33 29.29 -52.06
CA PRO A 68 -0.03 29.90 -52.33
C PRO A 68 1.11 29.16 -51.64
N GLU A 69 2.31 29.34 -52.18
CA GLU A 69 3.61 28.88 -51.69
C GLU A 69 3.76 29.11 -50.16
N PRO A 70 4.13 28.10 -49.35
CA PRO A 70 4.20 28.24 -47.91
C PRO A 70 5.41 29.10 -47.52
N GLU A 71 5.14 30.15 -46.74
CA GLU A 71 6.17 30.94 -46.06
C GLU A 71 7.06 30.05 -45.18
N PRO A 72 8.36 30.39 -45.02
CA PRO A 72 9.27 29.62 -44.19
C PRO A 72 8.75 29.56 -42.75
N GLN A 73 8.52 28.36 -42.25
CA GLN A 73 8.16 28.18 -40.84
C GLN A 73 9.32 28.68 -39.96
N PRO A 74 9.03 29.48 -38.92
CA PRO A 74 10.05 29.87 -37.96
C PRO A 74 10.61 28.59 -37.31
N GLY A 75 11.94 28.54 -37.17
CA GLY A 75 12.61 27.50 -36.40
C GLY A 75 12.12 27.48 -34.94
N PRO A 76 12.47 26.45 -34.16
CA PRO A 76 11.99 26.30 -32.78
C PRO A 76 12.21 27.58 -31.97
N ASP A 77 11.20 27.97 -31.19
CA ASP A 77 11.21 29.19 -30.40
C ASP A 77 12.31 29.08 -29.33
N LEU A 78 13.11 30.15 -29.17
CA LEU A 78 14.12 30.24 -28.12
C LEU A 78 13.50 30.14 -26.71
N ASN A 79 12.18 30.34 -26.55
CA ASN A 79 11.48 30.12 -25.29
C ASN A 79 11.40 28.64 -24.87
N ASP A 80 11.45 27.69 -25.80
CA ASP A 80 11.41 26.24 -25.51
C ASP A 80 12.67 25.78 -24.73
N LEU A 81 13.73 26.60 -24.70
CA LEU A 81 14.94 26.37 -23.91
C LEU A 81 14.79 26.74 -22.42
N PHE A 82 13.68 27.36 -22.02
CA PHE A 82 13.45 27.88 -20.66
C PHE A 82 12.17 27.34 -19.98
N GLU A 83 11.43 26.42 -20.61
CA GLU A 83 10.27 25.79 -19.97
C GLU A 83 10.73 24.74 -18.95
N ALA A 84 10.36 24.94 -17.68
CA ALA A 84 10.49 23.93 -16.62
C ALA A 84 9.80 22.63 -17.06
N PRO A 85 10.27 21.43 -16.64
CA PRO A 85 9.65 20.18 -17.08
C PRO A 85 8.14 20.24 -16.82
N PRO A 86 7.30 19.95 -17.83
CA PRO A 86 5.86 20.07 -17.70
C PRO A 86 5.44 19.17 -16.54
N LEU A 87 4.58 19.68 -15.66
CA LEU A 87 4.09 19.00 -14.46
C LEU A 87 3.71 17.53 -14.70
N GLU A 88 3.24 17.22 -15.92
CA GLU A 88 2.96 15.89 -16.45
C GLU A 88 4.14 14.90 -16.32
N GLU A 89 5.39 15.30 -16.59
CA GLU A 89 6.57 14.43 -16.42
C GLU A 89 6.77 14.03 -14.95
N ILE A 90 6.51 14.97 -14.03
CA ILE A 90 6.58 14.71 -12.59
C ILE A 90 5.42 13.82 -12.14
N GLU A 91 4.22 14.03 -12.67
CA GLU A 91 3.06 13.17 -12.42
C GLU A 91 3.35 11.72 -12.87
N THR A 92 3.93 11.53 -14.07
CA THR A 92 4.35 10.22 -14.59
C THR A 92 5.40 9.57 -13.69
N ASP A 93 6.46 10.29 -13.32
CA ASP A 93 7.51 9.80 -12.42
C ASP A 93 6.95 9.34 -11.05
N ILE A 94 6.02 10.11 -10.47
CA ILE A 94 5.35 9.73 -9.21
C ILE A 94 4.50 8.47 -9.40
N SER A 95 3.75 8.38 -10.50
CA SER A 95 2.90 7.22 -10.81
C SER A 95 3.72 5.92 -10.98
N GLU A 96 4.85 6.00 -11.68
CA GLU A 96 5.77 4.88 -11.86
C GLU A 96 6.38 4.44 -10.53
N LYS A 97 6.84 5.38 -9.71
CA LYS A 97 7.38 5.09 -8.37
C LYS A 97 6.33 4.49 -7.45
N PHE A 98 5.08 4.96 -7.51
CA PHE A 98 3.99 4.35 -6.74
C PHE A 98 3.72 2.93 -7.19
N THR A 99 3.70 2.68 -8.51
CA THR A 99 3.51 1.33 -9.05
C THR A 99 4.61 0.38 -8.60
N LEU A 100 5.87 0.85 -8.59
CA LEU A 100 7.00 0.09 -8.05
C LEU A 100 6.83 -0.18 -6.54
N ALA A 101 6.41 0.83 -5.77
CA ALA A 101 6.15 0.70 -4.34
C ALA A 101 5.02 -0.32 -4.06
N LEU A 102 3.95 -0.32 -4.87
CA LEU A 102 2.87 -1.31 -4.79
C LEU A 102 3.39 -2.72 -5.06
N ARG A 103 4.20 -2.93 -6.10
CA ARG A 103 4.81 -4.24 -6.38
C ARG A 103 5.63 -4.74 -5.19
N HIS A 104 6.53 -3.91 -4.67
CA HIS A 104 7.33 -4.25 -3.49
C HIS A 104 6.47 -4.54 -2.26
N ARG A 105 5.38 -3.78 -2.07
CA ARG A 105 4.46 -4.01 -0.96
C ARG A 105 3.78 -5.38 -1.04
N ILE A 106 3.31 -5.77 -2.22
CA ILE A 106 2.69 -7.08 -2.43
C ILE A 106 3.73 -8.19 -2.27
N GLU A 107 4.94 -8.01 -2.78
CA GLU A 107 6.04 -8.98 -2.61
C GLU A 107 6.41 -9.19 -1.13
N GLU A 108 6.36 -8.14 -0.33
CA GLU A 108 6.74 -8.18 1.08
C GLU A 108 5.60 -8.63 2.01
N GLU A 109 4.36 -8.26 1.70
CA GLU A 109 3.22 -8.39 2.63
C GLU A 109 2.13 -9.35 2.18
N HIS A 110 2.13 -9.81 0.92
CA HIS A 110 1.03 -10.61 0.35
C HIS A 110 1.54 -11.80 -0.48
N ASP A 111 0.61 -12.58 -1.02
CA ASP A 111 0.94 -13.67 -1.95
C ASP A 111 1.36 -13.07 -3.31
N THR A 112 2.61 -13.30 -3.70
CA THR A 112 3.17 -12.81 -4.97
C THR A 112 2.46 -13.38 -6.19
N ALA A 113 1.81 -14.55 -6.08
CA ALA A 113 0.99 -15.10 -7.15
C ALA A 113 -0.23 -14.21 -7.46
N GLN A 114 -0.66 -13.38 -6.51
CA GLN A 114 -1.77 -12.46 -6.68
C GLN A 114 -1.37 -11.08 -7.22
N LEU A 115 -0.08 -10.82 -7.53
CA LEU A 115 0.40 -9.50 -7.92
C LEU A 115 -0.42 -8.86 -9.05
N GLU A 116 -0.67 -9.60 -10.13
CA GLU A 116 -1.48 -9.12 -11.26
C GLU A 116 -2.93 -8.82 -10.84
N THR A 117 -3.46 -9.53 -9.84
CA THR A 117 -4.80 -9.28 -9.31
C THR A 117 -4.86 -7.96 -8.54
N TYR A 118 -3.84 -7.65 -7.73
CA TYR A 118 -3.74 -6.36 -7.04
C TYR A 118 -3.58 -5.20 -8.02
N LEU A 119 -2.72 -5.34 -9.04
CA LEU A 119 -2.52 -4.31 -10.07
C LEU A 119 -3.82 -4.06 -10.86
N LEU A 120 -4.54 -5.12 -11.21
CA LEU A 120 -5.84 -5.01 -11.88
C LEU A 120 -6.89 -4.33 -10.99
N HIS A 121 -6.94 -4.66 -9.69
CA HIS A 121 -7.83 -3.99 -8.73
C HIS A 121 -7.47 -2.51 -8.60
N PHE A 122 -6.19 -2.17 -8.51
CA PHE A 122 -5.75 -0.78 -8.48
C PHE A 122 -6.27 -0.04 -9.70
N ALA A 123 -6.00 -0.55 -10.91
CA ALA A 123 -6.40 0.10 -12.16
C ALA A 123 -7.93 0.26 -12.32
N ARG A 124 -8.73 -0.65 -11.77
CA ARG A 124 -10.21 -0.64 -11.90
C ARG A 124 -10.94 0.00 -10.72
N SER A 125 -10.27 0.22 -9.60
CA SER A 125 -10.88 0.73 -8.38
C SER A 125 -11.17 2.24 -8.45
N GLY A 126 -12.22 2.68 -7.73
CA GLY A 126 -12.45 4.12 -7.50
C GLY A 126 -11.31 4.82 -6.74
N PHE A 127 -10.41 4.06 -6.12
CA PHE A 127 -9.19 4.58 -5.52
C PHE A 127 -8.29 5.26 -6.55
N LYS A 128 -8.10 4.66 -7.74
CA LYS A 128 -7.21 5.22 -8.78
C LYS A 128 -7.58 6.64 -9.16
N GLN A 129 -8.87 6.92 -9.34
CA GLN A 129 -9.34 8.26 -9.70
C GLN A 129 -9.01 9.30 -8.62
N THR A 130 -9.20 8.95 -7.35
CA THR A 130 -8.85 9.81 -6.22
C THR A 130 -7.34 9.96 -6.08
N PHE A 131 -6.60 8.88 -6.34
CA PHE A 131 -5.15 8.85 -6.27
C PHE A 131 -4.51 9.70 -7.39
N ASP A 132 -5.10 9.76 -8.59
CA ASP A 132 -4.61 10.60 -9.68
C ASP A 132 -4.67 12.10 -9.33
N PHE A 133 -5.74 12.52 -8.65
CA PHE A 133 -5.80 13.87 -8.11
C PHE A 133 -4.70 14.11 -7.06
N ARG A 134 -4.41 13.11 -6.22
CA ARG A 134 -3.32 13.19 -5.24
C ARG A 134 -1.94 13.25 -5.92
N ILE A 135 -1.72 12.53 -7.02
CA ILE A 135 -0.48 12.59 -7.81
C ILE A 135 -0.22 14.02 -8.28
N ARG A 136 -1.23 14.70 -8.84
CA ARG A 136 -1.09 16.11 -9.25
C ARG A 136 -0.67 17.03 -8.10
N GLN A 137 -1.33 16.90 -6.94
CA GLN A 137 -0.97 17.68 -5.75
C GLN A 137 0.46 17.38 -5.24
N LEU A 138 0.92 16.15 -5.37
CA LEU A 138 2.29 15.77 -5.03
C LEU A 138 3.27 16.35 -6.05
N ALA A 139 2.96 16.30 -7.35
CA ALA A 139 3.80 16.83 -8.41
C ALA A 139 4.07 18.33 -8.23
N GLU A 140 3.06 19.12 -7.86
CA GLU A 140 3.22 20.55 -7.56
C GLU A 140 4.18 20.81 -6.37
N GLN A 141 4.15 19.96 -5.35
CA GLN A 141 5.05 20.06 -4.20
C GLN A 141 6.47 19.60 -4.53
N VAL A 142 6.58 18.51 -5.30
CA VAL A 142 7.85 17.97 -5.79
C VAL A 142 8.55 18.99 -6.68
N LEU A 143 7.82 19.67 -7.58
CA LEU A 143 8.37 20.74 -8.42
C LEU A 143 9.06 21.81 -7.55
N LYS A 144 8.37 22.31 -6.52
CA LYS A 144 8.94 23.29 -5.57
C LYS A 144 10.18 22.78 -4.85
N PHE A 145 10.21 21.50 -4.47
CA PHE A 145 11.39 20.90 -3.85
C PHE A 145 12.55 20.73 -4.83
N ARG A 146 12.28 20.39 -6.09
CA ARG A 146 13.32 20.25 -7.13
C ARG A 146 13.93 21.60 -7.49
N GLU A 147 13.11 22.64 -7.63
CA GLU A 147 13.57 24.03 -7.84
C GLU A 147 14.49 24.52 -6.71
N THR A 148 14.25 24.07 -5.48
CA THR A 148 15.00 24.48 -4.29
C THR A 148 16.07 23.47 -3.84
N GLY A 149 16.28 22.39 -4.59
CA GLY A 149 17.27 21.34 -4.28
C GLY A 149 16.97 20.54 -3.00
N GLN A 150 15.71 20.50 -2.55
CA GLN A 150 15.29 19.87 -1.28
C GLN A 150 14.99 18.37 -1.42
N THR A 151 15.93 17.58 -1.95
CA THR A 151 15.74 16.16 -2.27
C THR A 151 15.30 15.30 -1.07
N HIS A 152 15.77 15.59 0.14
CA HIS A 152 15.35 14.87 1.35
C HIS A 152 13.87 15.07 1.69
N ARG A 153 13.33 16.28 1.46
CA ARG A 153 11.92 16.60 1.69
C ARG A 153 11.03 15.98 0.63
N GLU A 154 11.46 15.97 -0.63
CA GLU A 154 10.81 15.22 -1.71
C GLU A 154 10.66 13.74 -1.34
N LYS A 155 11.76 13.09 -0.95
CA LYS A 155 11.74 11.67 -0.56
C LYS A 155 10.80 11.41 0.62
N ARG A 156 10.85 12.23 1.67
CA ARG A 156 9.96 12.09 2.84
C ARG A 156 8.50 12.23 2.44
N LEU A 157 8.16 13.29 1.69
CA LEU A 157 6.80 13.55 1.21
C LEU A 157 6.24 12.37 0.41
N LEU A 158 6.99 11.87 -0.58
CA LEU A 158 6.54 10.78 -1.43
C LEU A 158 6.43 9.46 -0.66
N ASN A 159 7.40 9.15 0.21
CA ASN A 159 7.35 7.94 1.03
C ASN A 159 6.13 7.94 1.95
N ASP A 160 5.87 9.04 2.65
CA ASP A 160 4.72 9.16 3.56
C ASP A 160 3.40 9.04 2.78
N ALA A 161 3.28 9.74 1.65
CA ALA A 161 2.10 9.68 0.79
C ALA A 161 1.85 8.27 0.21
N PHE A 162 2.91 7.55 -0.20
CA PHE A 162 2.79 6.20 -0.73
C PHE A 162 2.42 5.20 0.35
N GLU A 163 3.02 5.28 1.53
CA GLU A 163 2.70 4.42 2.65
C GLU A 163 1.22 4.52 3.05
N GLU A 164 0.70 5.75 3.16
CA GLU A 164 -0.71 6.01 3.44
C GLU A 164 -1.63 5.45 2.35
N ALA A 165 -1.32 5.76 1.10
CA ALA A 165 -2.07 5.34 -0.07
C ALA A 165 -2.12 3.82 -0.23
N LEU A 166 -0.98 3.13 -0.04
CA LEU A 166 -0.87 1.68 -0.16
C LEU A 166 -1.68 0.96 0.91
N ASP A 167 -1.53 1.36 2.17
CA ASP A 167 -2.32 0.78 3.27
C ASP A 167 -3.83 1.01 3.05
N TYR A 168 -4.25 2.23 2.69
CA TYR A 168 -5.66 2.53 2.43
C TYR A 168 -6.23 1.71 1.27
N PHE A 169 -5.47 1.61 0.16
CA PHE A 169 -5.84 0.79 -0.99
C PHE A 169 -5.97 -0.69 -0.60
N ILE A 170 -4.95 -1.27 0.02
CA ILE A 170 -4.93 -2.69 0.37
C ILE A 170 -6.04 -3.03 1.36
N ILE A 171 -6.25 -2.20 2.38
CA ILE A 171 -7.21 -2.48 3.46
C ILE A 171 -8.65 -2.31 2.99
N HIS A 172 -8.96 -1.23 2.25
CA HIS A 172 -10.34 -0.95 1.84
C HIS A 172 -10.73 -1.48 0.46
N TYR A 173 -9.82 -1.43 -0.52
CA TYR A 173 -10.15 -1.78 -1.92
C TYR A 173 -9.71 -3.20 -2.29
N CYS A 174 -8.87 -3.86 -1.49
CA CYS A 174 -8.44 -5.24 -1.72
C CYS A 174 -8.97 -6.24 -0.69
N LYS A 175 -9.94 -5.84 0.16
CA LYS A 175 -10.48 -6.69 1.23
C LYS A 175 -10.96 -8.07 0.77
N ASN A 176 -11.51 -8.16 -0.44
CA ASN A 176 -12.01 -9.39 -1.05
C ASN A 176 -10.93 -10.30 -1.64
N ILE A 177 -9.72 -9.78 -1.89
CA ILE A 177 -8.60 -10.54 -2.46
C ILE A 177 -7.47 -10.79 -1.45
N ASN A 178 -7.43 -10.03 -0.36
CA ASN A 178 -6.47 -10.22 0.73
C ASN A 178 -6.66 -11.59 1.37
N THR A 179 -5.60 -12.42 1.37
CA THR A 179 -5.60 -13.72 2.07
C THR A 179 -5.66 -13.55 3.58
N ILE A 180 -5.01 -12.50 4.11
CA ILE A 180 -4.99 -12.17 5.52
C ILE A 180 -5.73 -10.83 5.69
N PRO A 181 -6.82 -10.78 6.48
CA PRO A 181 -7.51 -9.55 6.74
C PRO A 181 -6.65 -8.61 7.61
N LEU A 182 -6.56 -7.36 7.20
CA LEU A 182 -5.93 -6.30 7.98
C LEU A 182 -7.01 -5.43 8.62
N PRO A 183 -6.88 -5.03 9.90
CA PRO A 183 -7.93 -4.27 10.58
C PRO A 183 -7.98 -2.81 10.08
N ASP A 184 -9.16 -2.32 9.69
CA ASP A 184 -9.38 -0.91 9.30
C ASP A 184 -8.92 0.07 10.39
N ALA A 185 -8.98 -0.36 11.65
CA ALA A 185 -8.57 0.43 12.82
C ALA A 185 -7.11 0.88 12.77
N ILE A 186 -6.23 0.22 12.00
CA ILE A 186 -4.82 0.59 11.91
C ILE A 186 -4.58 1.88 11.11
N LEU A 187 -5.49 2.21 10.18
CA LEU A 187 -5.37 3.38 9.30
C LEU A 187 -5.35 4.70 10.07
N LYS A 188 -6.03 4.76 11.23
CA LYS A 188 -6.04 5.98 12.06
C LYS A 188 -4.67 6.32 12.63
N TYR A 189 -3.70 5.39 12.63
CA TYR A 189 -2.37 5.63 13.18
C TYR A 189 -1.39 6.22 12.19
N GLN A 190 -1.71 6.31 10.90
CA GLN A 190 -0.76 6.72 9.84
C GLN A 190 -0.22 8.15 10.03
N THR A 191 -1.09 9.08 10.42
CA THR A 191 -0.78 10.52 10.52
C THR A 191 -0.61 11.02 11.96
N ILE A 192 -0.69 10.13 12.95
CA ILE A 192 -0.58 10.50 14.36
C ILE A 192 0.89 10.63 14.77
N ARG A 193 1.24 11.77 15.38
CA ARG A 193 2.55 11.99 16.00
C ARG A 193 2.74 11.12 17.24
N ARG A 194 3.98 10.69 17.48
CA ARG A 194 4.38 9.84 18.62
C ARG A 194 3.79 10.31 19.97
N ASP A 195 3.84 11.61 20.26
CA ASP A 195 3.35 12.20 21.52
C ASP A 195 1.86 11.99 21.78
N LYS A 196 1.09 11.69 20.74
CA LYS A 196 -0.36 11.49 20.78
C LYS A 196 -0.80 10.03 20.61
N VAL A 197 0.15 9.11 20.39
CA VAL A 197 -0.17 7.69 20.21
C VAL A 197 -0.34 7.02 21.58
N ASP A 198 -1.53 6.48 21.83
CA ASP A 198 -1.69 5.43 22.86
C ASP A 198 -1.12 4.13 22.30
N LEU A 199 0.12 3.82 22.68
CA LEU A 199 0.86 2.65 22.20
C LEU A 199 0.12 1.34 22.53
N GLY A 200 -0.47 1.23 23.73
CA GLY A 200 -1.20 0.04 24.14
C GLY A 200 -2.41 -0.19 23.25
N LYS A 201 -3.19 0.87 22.99
CA LYS A 201 -4.33 0.79 22.08
C LYS A 201 -3.90 0.47 20.64
N MET A 202 -2.83 1.10 20.15
CA MET A 202 -2.29 0.83 18.81
C MET A 202 -1.91 -0.63 18.65
N ILE A 203 -1.21 -1.21 19.63
CA ILE A 203 -0.83 -2.62 19.62
C ILE A 203 -2.08 -3.52 19.50
N MET A 204 -3.12 -3.28 20.31
CA MET A 204 -4.34 -4.08 20.24
C MET A 204 -5.08 -3.94 18.91
N ASP A 205 -5.16 -2.73 18.38
CA ASP A 205 -5.85 -2.49 17.10
C ASP A 205 -5.10 -3.12 15.90
N TYR A 206 -3.78 -3.20 15.95
CA TYR A 206 -2.99 -3.89 14.92
C TYR A 206 -3.07 -5.41 15.02
N LEU A 207 -2.93 -5.96 16.23
CA LEU A 207 -2.89 -7.41 16.43
C LEU A 207 -4.27 -8.04 16.36
N ASP A 208 -5.33 -7.28 16.69
CA ASP A 208 -6.72 -7.66 16.46
C ASP A 208 -7.05 -9.06 17.01
N PHE A 209 -6.67 -9.26 18.27
CA PHE A 209 -6.72 -10.56 18.93
C PHE A 209 -8.13 -11.17 19.01
N GLU A 210 -9.18 -10.36 18.89
CA GLU A 210 -10.56 -10.85 18.85
C GLU A 210 -10.83 -11.73 17.62
N ASN A 211 -10.05 -11.54 16.54
CA ASN A 211 -10.14 -12.30 15.29
C ASN A 211 -8.97 -13.28 15.11
N GLU A 212 -8.25 -13.60 16.18
CA GLU A 212 -7.11 -14.51 16.17
C GLU A 212 -7.37 -15.72 17.09
N PRO A 213 -6.89 -16.93 16.74
CA PRO A 213 -7.12 -18.13 17.53
C PRO A 213 -6.29 -18.21 18.81
N GLU A 214 -5.26 -17.37 18.95
CA GLU A 214 -4.30 -17.43 20.04
C GLU A 214 -4.91 -17.10 21.40
N LYS A 215 -4.37 -17.76 22.43
CA LYS A 215 -4.74 -17.47 23.81
C LYS A 215 -3.95 -16.28 24.33
N VAL A 216 -4.61 -15.13 24.39
CA VAL A 216 -4.01 -13.87 24.84
C VAL A 216 -4.59 -13.43 26.19
N PHE A 217 -3.71 -13.00 27.09
CA PHE A 217 -4.05 -12.44 28.39
C PHE A 217 -3.75 -10.94 28.38
N THR A 218 -4.79 -10.13 28.57
CA THR A 218 -4.71 -8.66 28.71
C THR A 218 -5.10 -8.19 30.12
N ASP A 219 -5.89 -8.98 30.84
CA ASP A 219 -6.23 -8.76 32.25
C ASP A 219 -5.38 -9.66 33.16
N PHE A 220 -4.38 -9.04 33.80
CA PHE A 220 -3.45 -9.73 34.70
C PHE A 220 -4.02 -9.95 36.11
N ILE A 221 -5.14 -9.34 36.46
CA ILE A 221 -5.83 -9.59 37.74
C ILE A 221 -6.49 -10.98 37.68
N THR A 222 -7.07 -11.33 36.53
CA THR A 222 -7.76 -12.61 36.31
C THR A 222 -6.86 -13.69 35.70
N MET A 223 -5.69 -13.33 35.15
CA MET A 223 -4.72 -14.29 34.62
C MET A 223 -4.28 -15.31 35.71
N PRO A 224 -4.24 -16.62 35.40
CA PRO A 224 -3.76 -17.61 36.36
C PRO A 224 -2.32 -17.32 36.82
N VAL A 225 -2.12 -17.21 38.14
CA VAL A 225 -0.83 -16.85 38.75
C VAL A 225 0.33 -17.72 38.26
N GLN A 226 0.10 -19.02 38.09
CA GLN A 226 1.15 -19.93 37.61
C GLN A 226 1.57 -19.63 36.16
N LYS A 227 0.66 -19.22 35.29
CA LYS A 227 0.99 -18.82 33.91
C LYS A 227 1.79 -17.52 33.89
N LEU A 228 1.36 -16.53 34.67
CA LEU A 228 2.09 -15.27 34.81
C LEU A 228 3.51 -15.49 35.35
N LYS A 229 3.63 -16.35 36.37
CA LYS A 229 4.93 -16.76 36.92
C LYS A 229 5.79 -17.47 35.87
N ASN A 230 5.21 -18.38 35.09
CA ASN A 230 5.92 -19.08 34.03
C ASN A 230 6.47 -18.09 33.00
N ALA A 231 5.63 -17.20 32.45
CA ALA A 231 6.04 -16.20 31.48
C ALA A 231 7.17 -15.30 32.03
N GLY A 232 7.02 -14.82 33.27
CA GLY A 232 8.01 -13.98 33.96
C GLY A 232 9.33 -14.69 34.30
N GLN A 233 9.35 -16.02 34.30
CA GLN A 233 10.56 -16.82 34.53
C GLN A 233 11.21 -17.30 33.24
N THR A 234 10.49 -17.30 32.11
CA THR A 234 10.98 -17.94 30.89
C THR A 234 11.24 -17.00 29.73
N PHE A 235 10.48 -15.91 29.54
CA PHE A 235 10.69 -15.02 28.40
C PHE A 235 10.34 -13.55 28.64
N LEU A 236 9.44 -13.24 29.57
CA LEU A 236 9.00 -11.88 29.84
C LEU A 236 9.78 -11.30 31.02
N PHE A 237 10.88 -10.62 30.74
CA PHE A 237 11.77 -10.02 31.74
C PHE A 237 11.76 -8.48 31.67
N PRO A 238 10.62 -7.82 31.94
CA PRO A 238 10.49 -6.38 31.84
C PRO A 238 11.29 -5.66 32.95
N GLN A 239 11.68 -4.43 32.68
CA GLN A 239 12.29 -3.57 33.71
C GLN A 239 11.28 -3.27 34.83
N LYS A 240 11.79 -2.82 35.98
CA LYS A 240 10.92 -2.42 37.10
C LYS A 240 9.95 -1.32 36.65
N ALA A 241 8.65 -1.53 36.90
CA ALA A 241 7.54 -0.64 36.52
C ALA A 241 7.25 -0.52 35.02
N GLU A 242 7.86 -1.35 34.17
CA GLU A 242 7.52 -1.41 32.75
C GLU A 242 6.13 -2.06 32.56
N ARG A 243 5.22 -1.31 31.94
CA ARG A 243 3.83 -1.76 31.74
C ARG A 243 3.77 -2.87 30.69
N ILE A 244 3.20 -4.01 31.07
CA ILE A 244 2.89 -5.12 30.15
C ILE A 244 1.52 -4.85 29.52
N PHE A 245 1.40 -5.01 28.20
CA PHE A 245 0.14 -4.84 27.48
C PHE A 245 -0.61 -6.16 27.32
N PHE A 246 0.09 -7.23 26.95
CA PHE A 246 -0.49 -8.57 26.86
C PHE A 246 0.57 -9.65 27.02
N ILE A 247 0.11 -10.88 27.25
CA ILE A 247 0.89 -12.11 27.15
C ILE A 247 0.14 -13.10 26.26
N CYS A 248 0.75 -13.55 25.18
CA CYS A 248 0.22 -14.58 24.30
C CYS A 248 0.89 -15.92 24.61
N ASP A 249 0.10 -16.93 24.96
CA ASP A 249 0.59 -18.28 25.29
C ASP A 249 0.66 -19.15 24.04
N GLN A 250 1.87 -19.56 23.66
CA GLN A 250 2.12 -20.47 22.54
C GLN A 250 2.59 -21.85 23.00
N SER A 251 2.51 -22.14 24.31
CA SER A 251 2.92 -23.44 24.82
C SER A 251 1.95 -24.53 24.35
N LEU A 252 2.44 -25.68 23.90
CA LEU A 252 1.61 -26.79 23.44
C LEU A 252 0.53 -27.23 24.44
N LEU A 253 0.85 -27.22 25.74
CA LEU A 253 -0.08 -27.56 26.83
C LEU A 253 -0.67 -26.33 27.54
N GLY A 254 -0.52 -25.14 26.97
CA GLY A 254 -1.00 -23.89 27.55
C GLY A 254 -0.33 -23.56 28.90
N SER A 255 0.95 -23.87 29.05
CA SER A 255 1.70 -23.59 30.28
C SER A 255 2.17 -22.14 30.40
N CYS A 256 2.17 -21.36 29.32
CA CYS A 256 2.73 -20.01 29.24
C CYS A 256 4.25 -19.95 29.52
N LYS A 257 4.98 -21.04 29.26
CA LYS A 257 6.46 -21.05 29.30
C LYS A 257 7.07 -20.60 27.97
N GLU A 258 6.29 -20.66 26.91
CA GLU A 258 6.60 -20.25 25.54
C GLU A 258 5.47 -19.34 25.05
N GLY A 259 5.80 -18.39 24.18
CA GLY A 259 4.88 -17.33 23.81
C GLY A 259 5.59 -16.03 23.48
N PHE A 260 4.80 -14.97 23.33
CA PHE A 260 5.30 -13.61 23.19
C PHE A 260 4.46 -12.62 23.98
N ALA A 261 5.07 -11.49 24.30
CA ALA A 261 4.46 -10.42 25.07
C ALA A 261 5.02 -9.08 24.58
N MET A 262 4.18 -8.05 24.60
CA MET A 262 4.61 -6.69 24.35
C MET A 262 4.35 -5.83 25.57
N THR A 263 5.24 -4.86 25.75
CA THR A 263 5.23 -3.87 26.81
C THR A 263 5.29 -2.48 26.19
N GLU A 264 5.35 -1.45 27.02
CA GLU A 264 5.61 -0.08 26.56
C GLU A 264 7.03 0.14 26.00
N LYS A 265 7.99 -0.77 26.22
CA LYS A 265 9.39 -0.59 25.80
C LYS A 265 9.90 -1.60 24.79
N ALA A 266 9.36 -2.81 24.79
CA ALA A 266 9.93 -3.91 24.03
C ALA A 266 8.91 -5.02 23.73
N ILE A 267 9.25 -5.81 22.72
CA ILE A 267 8.71 -7.15 22.50
C ILE A 267 9.62 -8.21 23.12
N TYR A 268 9.01 -9.20 23.76
CA TYR A 268 9.64 -10.34 24.41
C TYR A 268 9.03 -11.62 23.86
N TRP A 269 9.82 -12.64 23.57
CA TRP A 269 9.27 -13.91 23.12
C TRP A 269 10.19 -15.09 23.39
N LYS A 270 9.62 -16.29 23.33
CA LYS A 270 10.35 -17.54 23.31
C LYS A 270 9.61 -18.52 22.42
N ALA A 271 10.19 -18.77 21.25
CA ALA A 271 9.72 -19.81 20.34
C ALA A 271 10.06 -21.20 20.89
N HIS A 272 9.39 -22.21 20.36
CA HIS A 272 9.61 -23.60 20.78
C HIS A 272 11.06 -24.01 20.50
N PHE A 273 11.72 -24.61 21.50
CA PHE A 273 13.14 -25.00 21.48
C PHE A 273 14.16 -23.86 21.29
N GLU A 274 13.73 -22.60 21.25
CA GLU A 274 14.61 -21.45 21.14
C GLU A 274 14.86 -20.79 22.52
N PRO A 275 15.98 -20.09 22.71
CA PRO A 275 16.17 -19.25 23.88
C PRO A 275 15.17 -18.07 23.87
N ALA A 276 14.97 -17.46 25.03
CA ALA A 276 14.19 -16.24 25.12
C ALA A 276 14.89 -15.10 24.39
N GLN A 277 14.09 -14.29 23.70
CA GLN A 277 14.51 -13.17 22.88
C GLN A 277 13.79 -11.90 23.32
N ARG A 278 14.41 -10.76 23.05
CA ARG A 278 13.90 -9.44 23.36
C ARG A 278 14.44 -8.42 22.36
N VAL A 279 13.57 -7.54 21.87
CA VAL A 279 13.97 -6.36 21.11
C VAL A 279 13.26 -5.15 21.68
N ALA A 280 14.04 -4.19 22.17
CA ALA A 280 13.55 -2.89 22.61
C ALA A 280 13.18 -2.05 21.38
N TYR A 281 12.13 -1.22 21.49
CA TYR A 281 11.63 -0.44 20.36
C TYR A 281 12.63 0.61 19.87
N ASP A 282 13.48 1.14 20.74
CA ASP A 282 14.57 2.06 20.41
C ASP A 282 15.75 1.37 19.69
N ALA A 283 15.88 0.06 19.84
CA ALA A 283 16.85 -0.79 19.16
C ALA A 283 16.25 -1.59 17.99
N LEU A 284 14.99 -1.32 17.63
CA LEU A 284 14.29 -2.00 16.55
C LEU A 284 14.80 -1.50 15.20
N ASP A 285 15.50 -2.37 14.47
CA ASP A 285 16.10 -2.03 13.20
C ASP A 285 15.41 -2.75 12.03
N VAL A 286 15.61 -4.05 11.87
CA VAL A 286 15.14 -4.76 10.68
C VAL A 286 13.98 -5.69 11.06
N VAL A 287 12.84 -5.53 10.39
CA VAL A 287 11.73 -6.49 10.47
C VAL A 287 11.44 -7.00 9.07
N ARG A 288 11.60 -8.30 8.84
CA ARG A 288 11.38 -8.92 7.53
C ARG A 288 10.39 -10.05 7.64
N ARG A 289 9.52 -10.13 6.63
CA ARG A 289 8.73 -11.33 6.39
C ARG A 289 9.59 -12.37 5.67
N GLU A 290 9.53 -13.58 6.17
CA GLU A 290 9.93 -14.79 5.47
C GLU A 290 8.66 -15.55 5.06
N LYS A 291 8.75 -16.76 4.54
CA LYS A 291 7.55 -17.49 4.06
C LYS A 291 6.43 -17.57 5.10
N GLU A 292 6.70 -18.27 6.21
CA GLU A 292 5.71 -18.55 7.25
C GLU A 292 5.98 -17.83 8.57
N TRP A 293 7.09 -17.10 8.67
CA TRP A 293 7.56 -16.44 9.90
C TRP A 293 8.09 -15.05 9.61
N ILE A 294 8.50 -14.33 10.65
CA ILE A 294 9.20 -13.05 10.50
C ILE A 294 10.54 -13.11 11.23
N THR A 295 11.45 -12.23 10.85
CA THR A 295 12.66 -11.96 11.61
C THR A 295 12.61 -10.55 12.18
N ILE A 296 12.97 -10.41 13.47
CA ILE A 296 13.05 -9.13 14.17
C ILE A 296 14.51 -8.96 14.58
N ASN A 297 15.21 -8.01 13.98
CA ASN A 297 16.67 -7.85 14.07
C ASN A 297 17.43 -9.15 13.76
N GLY A 298 16.94 -9.91 12.77
CA GLY A 298 17.51 -11.22 12.40
C GLY A 298 17.14 -12.38 13.34
N LEU A 299 16.42 -12.10 14.44
CA LEU A 299 15.97 -13.12 15.38
C LEU A 299 14.64 -13.72 14.91
N PHE A 300 14.54 -15.04 14.92
CA PHE A 300 13.35 -15.78 14.50
C PHE A 300 12.14 -15.47 15.40
N PHE A 301 11.00 -15.15 14.78
CA PHE A 301 9.71 -14.99 15.44
C PHE A 301 8.61 -15.66 14.62
N ASN A 302 7.77 -16.47 15.26
CA ASN A 302 6.63 -17.09 14.59
C ASN A 302 5.45 -17.31 15.54
N VAL A 303 4.24 -17.00 15.07
CA VAL A 303 2.97 -17.32 15.74
C VAL A 303 2.04 -18.04 14.79
N ASN A 304 1.44 -17.30 13.86
CA ASN A 304 0.64 -17.79 12.77
C ASN A 304 0.79 -16.78 11.61
N PRO A 305 0.45 -17.14 10.36
CA PRO A 305 0.63 -16.23 9.22
C PRO A 305 -0.06 -14.85 9.38
N SER A 306 -1.26 -14.80 9.96
CA SER A 306 -2.03 -13.57 10.22
C SER A 306 -1.34 -12.68 11.25
N LEU A 307 -1.10 -13.19 12.46
CA LEU A 307 -0.42 -12.44 13.52
C LEU A 307 1.00 -12.03 13.14
N ASN A 308 1.70 -12.85 12.36
CA ASN A 308 3.04 -12.52 11.85
C ASN A 308 3.00 -11.27 10.95
N LEU A 309 2.05 -11.21 10.01
CA LEU A 309 1.87 -10.04 9.14
C LEU A 309 1.45 -8.80 9.95
N LYS A 310 0.44 -8.95 10.81
CA LYS A 310 -0.06 -7.88 11.68
C LYS A 310 1.03 -7.31 12.59
N LEU A 311 1.82 -8.20 13.22
CA LEU A 311 2.95 -7.80 14.06
C LEU A 311 4.07 -7.15 13.26
N MET A 312 4.40 -7.65 12.08
CA MET A 312 5.41 -7.00 11.23
C MET A 312 5.00 -5.55 10.91
N LYS A 313 3.76 -5.33 10.49
CA LYS A 313 3.24 -3.97 10.19
C LYS A 313 3.27 -3.08 11.44
N LEU A 314 2.87 -3.62 12.59
CA LEU A 314 2.93 -2.93 13.88
C LEU A 314 4.37 -2.52 14.24
N LEU A 315 5.33 -3.44 14.16
CA LEU A 315 6.73 -3.17 14.49
C LEU A 315 7.35 -2.14 13.53
N LYS A 316 7.05 -2.22 12.23
CA LYS A 316 7.46 -1.17 11.26
C LYS A 316 6.85 0.19 11.58
N ARG A 317 5.61 0.23 12.07
CA ARG A 317 4.97 1.48 12.52
C ARG A 317 5.63 2.01 13.80
N ILE A 318 5.90 1.15 14.78
CA ILE A 318 6.63 1.51 16.00
C ILE A 318 8.01 2.07 15.65
N LYS A 319 8.78 1.41 14.77
CA LYS A 319 10.09 1.90 14.31
C LYS A 319 10.00 3.32 13.74
N ARG A 320 9.02 3.58 12.86
CA ARG A 320 8.79 4.93 12.29
C ARG A 320 8.51 5.97 13.38
N LEU A 321 7.61 5.65 14.32
CA LEU A 321 7.30 6.53 15.44
C LEU A 321 8.52 6.82 16.33
N MET A 322 9.46 5.89 16.49
CA MET A 322 10.68 6.12 17.26
C MET A 322 11.71 6.97 16.49
N ASN A 323 11.70 6.91 15.16
CA ASN A 323 12.66 7.61 14.29
C ASN A 323 12.18 9.01 13.86
N ASP A 324 10.88 9.30 13.91
CA ASP A 324 10.31 10.61 13.54
C ASP A 324 10.73 11.76 14.48
N ASP A 325 11.41 11.45 15.59
CA ASP A 325 12.02 12.41 16.52
C ASP A 325 13.48 12.79 16.15
N ALA A 326 14.03 12.26 15.04
CA ALA A 326 15.41 12.50 14.59
C ALA A 326 15.55 13.53 13.46
#